data_AF-A0A385XI53-F1
#
_entry.id   AF-A0A385XI53-F1
#
_cell.length_a   1.000
_cell.length_b   1.000
_cell.length_c   1.000
_cell.angle_alpha   90.00
_cell.angle_beta   90.00
_cell.angle_gamma   90.00
#
_symmetry.space_group_name_H-M   'P 1'
#
loop_
_entity.id
_entity.type
_entity.pdbx_description
1 polymer ?
#
loop_
_entity_poly.entity_id
_entity_poly.type
_entity_poly.pdbx_seq_one_letter_code
_entity_poly.pdbx_strand_id
1 'polypeptide(L)'
;MKKEATTDLWVYDLSKEANIKLDAQGSSIKEINEALKTASKRKTGNVGFPEFTGVVKDYLIVIENKSTTEFHEKLDDNGLINDDTKSITDYAVNGALFYGKHLSQTTSYKKIIAIGISGNEKRHRITPIFINERQEYTTLPELETFISFNENNIDEYYTREILKEDTNFEKTTKEILRDAGKLHEDLRNFGSIQDKDKPLIVSGILLALEEMKHSNFNVDNLIGDKHKTDGQKIYDAIKDNLDRANVSPQVKKDKLLNQFSVIKDTTKINQVDETLGKTPLKHYTEFLYDSIYQSIRYNNNSEDYLGRFYGEFMSYSGGDGQSLGIILTPNHITELFCDLVDLKPEDKVIDPCCGFRVIIVIEANSYVNIRSSRLLPKFKTQKINSWCAA
;
A
#
# COMPACT_ATOMS: atom_id res chain seq x y z
N MET A 1 -25.96 9.22 -10.51
CA MET A 1 -26.09 10.50 -9.77
C MET A 1 -26.01 10.37 -8.25
N LYS A 2 -27.05 10.03 -7.46
CA LYS A 2 -26.92 10.04 -5.97
C LYS A 2 -25.80 9.16 -5.39
N LYS A 3 -25.52 8.00 -6.01
CA LYS A 3 -24.44 7.10 -5.56
C LYS A 3 -23.04 7.54 -6.01
N GLU A 4 -22.95 8.29 -7.11
CA GLU A 4 -21.65 8.80 -7.60
C GLU A 4 -21.14 9.92 -6.69
N ALA A 5 -22.03 10.78 -6.17
CA ALA A 5 -21.64 11.81 -5.20
C ALA A 5 -20.94 11.25 -3.94
N THR A 6 -21.30 10.03 -3.50
CA THR A 6 -20.61 9.36 -2.39
C THR A 6 -19.22 8.86 -2.80
N THR A 7 -19.10 8.34 -4.03
CA THR A 7 -17.79 7.96 -4.59
C THR A 7 -16.90 9.19 -4.77
N ASP A 8 -17.44 10.32 -5.23
CA ASP A 8 -16.68 11.57 -5.41
C ASP A 8 -16.07 12.04 -4.08
N LEU A 9 -16.85 12.00 -2.99
CA LEU A 9 -16.36 12.35 -1.65
C LEU A 9 -15.23 11.42 -1.20
N TRP A 10 -15.39 10.11 -1.40
CA TRP A 10 -14.37 9.14 -1.04
C TRP A 10 -13.08 9.31 -1.87
N VAL A 11 -13.19 9.56 -3.18
CA VAL A 11 -12.05 9.87 -4.06
C VAL A 11 -11.35 11.16 -3.61
N TYR A 12 -12.12 12.15 -3.19
CA TYR A 12 -11.58 13.38 -2.63
C TYR A 12 -10.83 13.13 -1.31
N ASP A 13 -11.33 12.26 -0.44
CA ASP A 13 -10.65 11.88 0.80
C ASP A 13 -9.34 11.11 0.52
N LEU A 14 -9.31 10.20 -0.45
CA LEU A 14 -8.07 9.56 -0.93
C LEU A 14 -7.03 10.59 -1.39
N SER A 15 -7.48 11.65 -2.07
CA SER A 15 -6.58 12.73 -2.51
C SER A 15 -6.00 13.53 -1.34
N LYS A 16 -6.80 13.77 -0.28
CA LYS A 16 -6.32 14.41 0.95
C LYS A 16 -5.31 13.55 1.69
N GLU A 17 -5.58 12.26 1.84
CA GLU A 17 -4.66 11.31 2.48
C GLU A 17 -3.31 11.27 1.77
N ALA A 18 -3.31 11.37 0.43
CA ALA A 18 -2.10 11.42 -0.36
C ALA A 18 -1.49 12.83 -0.49
N ASN A 19 -2.08 13.86 0.13
CA ASN A 19 -1.68 15.25 -0.02
C ASN A 19 -1.61 15.71 -1.50
N ILE A 20 -2.57 15.26 -2.31
CA ILE A 20 -2.71 15.62 -3.71
C ILE A 20 -3.86 16.62 -3.84
N LYS A 21 -3.56 17.78 -4.45
CA LYS A 21 -4.57 18.79 -4.73
C LYS A 21 -5.30 18.46 -6.03
N LEU A 22 -6.60 18.20 -5.92
CA LEU A 22 -7.49 17.97 -7.06
C LEU A 22 -8.59 19.04 -7.13
N ASP A 23 -8.92 19.46 -8.35
CA ASP A 23 -10.04 20.32 -8.70
C ASP A 23 -11.18 19.45 -9.25
N ALA A 24 -12.39 19.63 -8.72
CA ALA A 24 -13.57 18.90 -9.18
C ALA A 24 -14.18 19.53 -10.44
N GLN A 25 -14.67 18.69 -11.36
CA GLN A 25 -15.44 19.10 -12.55
C GLN A 25 -14.77 20.19 -13.43
N GLY A 26 -13.45 20.14 -13.55
CA GLY A 26 -12.68 21.14 -14.28
C GLY A 26 -11.27 21.26 -13.70
N SER A 27 -10.64 22.43 -13.91
CA SER A 27 -9.33 22.74 -13.35
C SER A 27 -9.22 24.22 -13.00
N SER A 28 -8.52 24.54 -11.92
CA SER A 28 -8.08 25.90 -11.59
C SER A 28 -6.88 26.34 -12.45
N ILE A 29 -6.19 25.40 -13.10
CA ILE A 29 -5.09 25.68 -14.02
C ILE A 29 -5.68 26.09 -15.37
N LYS A 30 -5.40 27.33 -15.79
CA LYS A 30 -5.98 27.94 -17.00
C LYS A 30 -5.82 27.07 -18.24
N GLU A 31 -4.62 26.53 -18.48
CA GLU A 31 -4.33 25.71 -19.65
C GLU A 31 -5.23 24.45 -19.71
N ILE A 32 -5.35 23.73 -18.61
CA ILE A 32 -6.19 22.53 -18.50
C ILE A 32 -7.67 22.91 -18.65
N ASN A 33 -8.10 23.99 -18.02
CA ASN A 33 -9.49 24.46 -18.12
C ASN A 33 -9.88 24.87 -19.55
N GLU A 34 -9.00 25.54 -20.29
CA GLU A 34 -9.23 25.88 -21.70
C GLU A 34 -9.28 24.62 -22.57
N ALA A 35 -8.38 23.66 -22.34
CA ALA A 35 -8.38 22.38 -23.04
C ALA A 35 -9.71 21.63 -22.86
N LEU A 36 -10.28 21.64 -21.64
CA LEU A 36 -11.54 20.94 -21.35
C LEU A 36 -12.78 21.54 -22.04
N LYS A 37 -12.71 22.77 -22.59
CA LYS A 37 -13.87 23.40 -23.26
C LYS A 37 -14.38 22.66 -24.49
N THR A 38 -13.58 21.76 -25.05
CA THR A 38 -13.95 20.95 -26.22
C THR A 38 -13.93 19.44 -25.93
N ALA A 39 -13.79 19.06 -24.65
CA ALA A 39 -13.58 17.67 -24.21
C ALA A 39 -14.87 16.90 -23.86
N SER A 40 -16.00 17.17 -24.52
CA SER A 40 -17.25 16.44 -24.23
C SER A 40 -17.10 14.94 -24.52
N LYS A 41 -17.37 14.08 -23.51
CA LYS A 41 -17.44 12.60 -23.65
C LYS A 41 -18.40 12.13 -24.75
N ARG A 42 -19.37 12.95 -25.15
CA ARG A 42 -20.30 12.70 -26.25
C ARG A 42 -19.74 13.07 -27.63
N LYS A 43 -18.47 13.47 -27.71
CA LYS A 43 -17.76 13.90 -28.93
C LYS A 43 -18.47 15.04 -29.67
N THR A 44 -19.08 15.98 -28.91
CA THR A 44 -19.84 17.11 -29.48
C THR A 44 -19.02 18.38 -29.66
N GLY A 45 -17.75 18.40 -29.26
CA GLY A 45 -16.92 19.62 -29.23
C GLY A 45 -17.31 20.63 -28.14
N ASN A 46 -18.21 20.26 -27.23
CA ASN A 46 -18.60 21.08 -26.08
C ASN A 46 -17.71 20.79 -24.87
N VAL A 47 -17.94 21.52 -23.78
CA VAL A 47 -17.22 21.39 -22.51
C VAL A 47 -17.31 19.95 -21.96
N GLY A 48 -16.17 19.45 -21.52
CA GLY A 48 -16.02 18.22 -20.77
C GLY A 48 -15.86 18.50 -19.27
N PHE A 49 -16.36 17.57 -18.46
CA PHE A 49 -16.33 17.64 -17.00
C PHE A 49 -15.79 16.31 -16.49
N PRO A 50 -14.45 16.12 -16.46
CA PRO A 50 -13.86 15.02 -15.70
C PRO A 50 -14.24 15.17 -14.23
N GLU A 51 -14.41 14.07 -13.49
CA GLU A 51 -14.77 14.17 -12.08
C GLU A 51 -13.70 14.94 -11.28
N PHE A 52 -12.41 14.67 -11.52
CA PHE A 52 -11.32 15.46 -10.96
C PHE A 52 -10.15 15.67 -11.93
N THR A 53 -9.44 16.79 -11.78
CA THR A 53 -8.12 17.00 -12.38
C THR A 53 -7.13 17.54 -11.35
N GLY A 54 -5.85 17.34 -11.57
CA GLY A 54 -4.81 17.92 -10.74
C GLY A 54 -3.44 17.80 -11.39
N VAL A 55 -2.45 18.43 -10.76
CA VAL A 55 -1.06 18.37 -11.19
C VAL A 55 -0.18 18.11 -9.99
N VAL A 56 0.69 17.12 -10.11
CA VAL A 56 1.75 16.84 -9.14
C VAL A 56 3.06 16.91 -9.90
N LYS A 57 3.95 17.84 -9.53
CA LYS A 57 5.16 18.16 -10.32
C LYS A 57 4.80 18.45 -11.79
N ASP A 58 5.31 17.66 -12.73
CA ASP A 58 5.05 17.72 -14.17
C ASP A 58 4.03 16.68 -14.67
N TYR A 59 3.40 15.93 -13.76
CA TYR A 59 2.38 14.92 -14.06
C TYR A 59 0.99 15.54 -13.99
N LEU A 60 0.27 15.49 -15.11
CA LEU A 60 -1.15 15.81 -15.13
C LEU A 60 -1.95 14.57 -14.73
N ILE A 61 -2.81 14.72 -13.75
CA ILE A 61 -3.74 13.68 -13.29
C ILE A 61 -5.15 14.05 -13.73
N VAL A 62 -5.86 13.09 -14.33
CA VAL A 62 -7.29 13.21 -14.62
C VAL A 62 -8.01 11.96 -14.15
N ILE A 63 -9.12 12.15 -13.45
CA ILE A 63 -9.85 11.06 -12.80
C ILE A 63 -11.27 11.03 -13.31
N GLU A 64 -11.72 9.81 -13.61
CA GLU A 64 -13.13 9.50 -13.78
C GLU A 64 -13.56 8.39 -12.83
N ASN A 65 -14.78 8.49 -12.31
CA ASN A 65 -15.28 7.50 -11.36
C ASN A 65 -16.74 7.08 -11.56
N LYS A 66 -17.02 5.83 -11.17
CA LYS A 66 -18.36 5.22 -11.19
C LYS A 66 -18.73 4.61 -9.85
N SER A 67 -20.01 4.67 -9.50
CA SER A 67 -20.45 4.17 -8.18
C SER A 67 -20.37 2.65 -7.99
N THR A 68 -20.22 1.86 -9.06
CA THR A 68 -20.20 0.39 -8.98
C THR A 68 -19.04 -0.18 -9.79
N THR A 69 -18.46 -1.27 -9.30
CA THR A 69 -17.35 -1.96 -9.98
C THR A 69 -17.74 -2.64 -11.30
N GLU A 70 -19.04 -2.76 -11.59
CA GLU A 70 -19.56 -3.28 -12.85
C GLU A 70 -19.27 -2.32 -14.01
N PHE A 71 -19.21 -1.02 -13.71
CA PHE A 71 -18.93 0.05 -14.67
C PHE A 71 -17.47 0.53 -14.58
N HIS A 72 -16.55 -0.38 -14.21
CA HIS A 72 -15.14 -0.02 -14.12
C HIS A 72 -14.50 0.17 -15.49
N GLU A 73 -14.60 -0.83 -16.35
CA GLU A 73 -13.92 -0.88 -17.64
C GLU A 73 -14.72 -1.68 -18.66
N LYS A 74 -14.71 -1.21 -19.92
CA LYS A 74 -15.22 -1.94 -21.06
C LYS A 74 -14.12 -2.11 -22.12
N LEU A 75 -13.82 -3.37 -22.44
CA LEU A 75 -12.86 -3.72 -23.49
C LEU A 75 -13.58 -4.09 -24.79
N ASP A 76 -12.88 -3.90 -25.91
CA ASP A 76 -13.26 -4.39 -27.23
C ASP A 76 -12.85 -5.88 -27.44
N ASP A 77 -13.11 -6.42 -28.62
CA ASP A 77 -12.81 -7.81 -28.95
C ASP A 77 -11.31 -8.13 -28.98
N ASN A 78 -10.45 -7.11 -29.14
CA ASN A 78 -8.99 -7.23 -29.12
C ASN A 78 -8.41 -7.07 -27.71
N GLY A 79 -9.24 -6.79 -26.70
CA GLY A 79 -8.82 -6.54 -25.33
C GLY A 79 -8.30 -5.11 -25.08
N LEU A 80 -8.58 -4.17 -25.98
CA LEU A 80 -8.26 -2.75 -25.81
C LEU A 80 -9.43 -2.00 -25.18
N ILE A 81 -9.15 -0.86 -24.53
CA ILE A 81 -10.17 -0.04 -23.90
C ILE A 81 -11.04 0.57 -25.00
N ASN A 82 -12.34 0.25 -24.97
CA ASN A 82 -13.27 0.64 -26.01
C ASN A 82 -13.50 2.17 -25.99
N ASP A 83 -13.47 2.80 -27.16
CA ASP A 83 -13.55 4.26 -27.34
C ASP A 83 -14.88 4.72 -27.99
N ASP A 84 -15.86 3.82 -28.08
CA ASP A 84 -17.21 4.20 -28.46
C ASP A 84 -17.86 5.10 -27.39
N THR A 85 -18.75 5.98 -27.82
CA THR A 85 -19.35 7.00 -26.96
C THR A 85 -20.04 6.41 -25.72
N LYS A 86 -20.68 5.25 -25.85
CA LYS A 86 -21.38 4.61 -24.73
C LYS A 86 -20.38 4.08 -23.72
N SER A 87 -19.32 3.42 -24.18
CA SER A 87 -18.24 2.95 -23.30
C SER A 87 -17.57 4.11 -22.57
N ILE A 88 -17.25 5.20 -23.26
CA ILE A 88 -16.65 6.42 -22.67
C ILE A 88 -17.55 7.03 -21.60
N THR A 89 -18.87 7.11 -21.82
CA THR A 89 -19.77 7.73 -20.82
C THR A 89 -20.07 6.83 -19.64
N ASP A 90 -20.16 5.52 -19.88
CA ASP A 90 -20.72 4.58 -18.91
C ASP A 90 -19.65 3.95 -18.03
N TYR A 91 -18.37 3.93 -18.43
CA TYR A 91 -17.29 3.24 -17.72
C TYR A 91 -16.16 4.17 -17.27
N ALA A 92 -15.66 3.97 -16.04
CA ALA A 92 -14.67 4.84 -15.40
C ALA A 92 -13.33 4.92 -16.16
N VAL A 93 -12.72 3.76 -16.44
CA VAL A 93 -11.42 3.66 -17.14
C VAL A 93 -11.51 4.22 -18.56
N ASN A 94 -12.62 3.96 -19.26
CA ASN A 94 -12.86 4.46 -20.62
C ASN A 94 -13.01 6.00 -20.64
N GLY A 95 -13.76 6.55 -19.69
CA GLY A 95 -13.91 8.00 -19.51
C GLY A 95 -12.58 8.68 -19.17
N ALA A 96 -11.81 8.10 -18.24
CA ALA A 96 -10.51 8.61 -17.84
C ALA A 96 -9.54 8.64 -19.03
N LEU A 97 -9.45 7.55 -19.78
CA LEU A 97 -8.60 7.47 -20.98
C LEU A 97 -8.99 8.52 -22.02
N PHE A 98 -10.29 8.72 -22.25
CA PHE A 98 -10.79 9.72 -23.18
C PHE A 98 -10.29 11.13 -22.81
N TYR A 99 -10.46 11.55 -21.56
CA TYR A 99 -9.96 12.84 -21.12
C TYR A 99 -8.43 12.93 -21.16
N GLY A 100 -7.74 11.88 -20.74
CA GLY A 100 -6.29 11.86 -20.76
C GLY A 100 -5.72 12.02 -22.17
N LYS A 101 -6.31 11.37 -23.18
CA LYS A 101 -5.94 11.54 -24.60
C LYS A 101 -6.25 12.95 -25.11
N HIS A 102 -7.40 13.51 -24.71
CA HIS A 102 -7.74 14.88 -25.08
C HIS A 102 -6.71 15.87 -24.52
N LEU A 103 -6.38 15.74 -23.23
CA LEU A 103 -5.43 16.61 -22.55
C LEU A 103 -4.00 16.46 -23.08
N SER A 104 -3.58 15.28 -23.53
CA SER A 104 -2.25 15.09 -24.14
C SER A 104 -2.09 15.82 -25.47
N GLN A 105 -3.18 16.01 -26.20
CA GLN A 105 -3.19 16.74 -27.47
C GLN A 105 -3.30 18.26 -27.30
N THR A 106 -3.97 18.71 -26.23
CA THR A 106 -4.45 20.09 -26.09
C THR A 106 -3.73 20.87 -25.01
N THR A 107 -2.80 20.26 -24.30
CA THR A 107 -1.96 20.90 -23.29
C THR A 107 -0.47 20.63 -23.55
N SER A 108 0.38 21.37 -22.83
CA SER A 108 1.83 21.22 -22.85
C SER A 108 2.32 20.02 -22.03
N TYR A 109 1.47 19.40 -21.20
CA TYR A 109 1.82 18.27 -20.35
C TYR A 109 2.13 17.02 -21.15
N LYS A 110 3.24 16.36 -20.80
CA LYS A 110 3.77 15.19 -21.51
C LYS A 110 3.62 13.89 -20.73
N LYS A 111 3.43 13.99 -19.42
CA LYS A 111 3.20 12.86 -18.52
C LYS A 111 1.77 12.95 -18.00
N ILE A 112 0.88 12.13 -18.56
CA ILE A 112 -0.53 12.14 -18.19
C ILE A 112 -0.89 10.80 -17.58
N ILE A 113 -1.44 10.85 -16.37
CA ILE A 113 -1.96 9.69 -15.64
C ILE A 113 -3.48 9.85 -15.57
N ALA A 114 -4.17 9.06 -16.38
CA ALA A 114 -5.62 8.94 -16.34
C ALA A 114 -6.01 7.83 -15.36
N ILE A 115 -6.92 8.10 -14.42
CA ILE A 115 -7.29 7.15 -13.37
C ILE A 115 -8.78 6.85 -13.46
N GLY A 116 -9.12 5.59 -13.72
CA GLY A 116 -10.48 5.09 -13.64
C GLY A 116 -10.75 4.47 -12.28
N ILE A 117 -11.78 4.95 -11.58
CA ILE A 117 -12.14 4.48 -10.24
C ILE A 117 -13.57 3.96 -10.23
N SER A 118 -13.81 2.86 -9.51
CA SER A 118 -15.18 2.43 -9.30
C SER A 118 -15.44 1.84 -7.92
N GLY A 119 -16.65 2.02 -7.41
CA GLY A 119 -17.09 1.47 -6.13
C GLY A 119 -17.03 2.47 -4.96
N ASN A 120 -16.62 1.98 -3.79
CA ASN A 120 -16.54 2.73 -2.54
C ASN A 120 -15.42 2.18 -1.63
N GLU A 121 -15.22 2.83 -0.48
CA GLU A 121 -14.21 2.47 0.54
C GLU A 121 -14.11 0.96 0.84
N LYS A 122 -15.24 0.23 0.88
CA LYS A 122 -15.24 -1.22 1.22
C LYS A 122 -14.94 -2.13 0.04
N ARG A 123 -15.33 -1.72 -1.17
CA ARG A 123 -15.16 -2.51 -2.38
C ARG A 123 -15.01 -1.57 -3.57
N HIS A 124 -13.79 -1.52 -4.09
CA HIS A 124 -13.44 -0.64 -5.18
C HIS A 124 -12.42 -1.27 -6.14
N ARG A 125 -12.14 -0.53 -7.20
CA ARG A 125 -11.00 -0.72 -8.10
C ARG A 125 -10.47 0.65 -8.50
N ILE A 126 -9.15 0.80 -8.53
CA ILE A 126 -8.46 2.01 -9.03
C ILE A 126 -7.48 1.53 -10.10
N THR A 127 -7.72 1.94 -11.35
CA THR A 127 -6.87 1.57 -12.48
C THR A 127 -6.24 2.83 -13.07
N PRO A 128 -4.93 3.02 -12.88
CA PRO A 128 -4.19 4.06 -13.55
C PRO A 128 -3.81 3.66 -14.98
N ILE A 129 -3.74 4.66 -15.84
CA ILE A 129 -3.36 4.54 -17.24
C ILE A 129 -2.38 5.66 -17.53
N PHE A 130 -1.18 5.31 -17.99
CA PHE A 130 -0.24 6.29 -18.50
C PHE A 130 -0.52 6.56 -19.97
N ILE A 131 -0.44 7.83 -20.38
CA ILE A 131 -0.60 8.26 -21.78
C ILE A 131 0.64 9.05 -22.17
N ASN A 132 1.32 8.57 -23.22
CA ASN A 132 2.53 9.22 -23.72
C ASN A 132 2.21 10.33 -24.75
N GLU A 133 3.24 11.03 -25.21
CA GLU A 133 3.10 12.13 -26.18
C GLU A 133 2.53 11.69 -27.53
N ARG A 134 2.63 10.39 -27.86
CA ARG A 134 2.08 9.79 -29.09
C ARG A 134 0.64 9.31 -28.91
N GLN A 135 0.04 9.55 -27.74
CA GLN A 135 -1.29 9.09 -27.34
C GLN A 135 -1.45 7.57 -27.25
N GLU A 136 -0.33 6.85 -27.24
CA GLU A 136 -0.32 5.46 -26.84
C GLU A 136 -0.53 5.43 -25.33
N TYR A 137 -1.27 4.43 -24.88
CA TYR A 137 -1.59 4.28 -23.49
C TYR A 137 -1.08 2.94 -22.96
N THR A 138 -0.77 2.91 -21.68
CA THR A 138 -0.39 1.70 -20.96
C THR A 138 -1.24 1.62 -19.70
N THR A 139 -2.05 0.57 -19.58
CA THR A 139 -2.76 0.26 -18.35
C THR A 139 -1.74 -0.21 -17.32
N LEU A 140 -1.72 0.44 -16.16
CA LEU A 140 -0.79 0.17 -15.07
C LEU A 140 -1.46 -0.74 -14.03
N PRO A 141 -0.68 -1.37 -13.13
CA PRO A 141 -1.24 -2.21 -12.06
C PRO A 141 -2.29 -1.47 -11.23
N GLU A 142 -3.33 -2.19 -10.82
CA GLU A 142 -4.36 -1.63 -9.93
C GLU A 142 -3.75 -1.21 -8.60
N LEU A 143 -4.33 -0.14 -8.04
CA LEU A 143 -3.92 0.44 -6.76
C LEU A 143 -5.10 0.42 -5.77
N GLU A 144 -4.78 0.61 -4.50
CA GLU A 144 -5.77 0.80 -3.44
C GLU A 144 -5.85 2.28 -2.98
N THR A 145 -4.81 3.08 -3.25
CA THR A 145 -4.75 4.52 -2.87
C THR A 145 -3.95 5.37 -3.86
N PHE A 146 -3.89 6.68 -3.62
CA PHE A 146 -3.13 7.63 -4.41
C PHE A 146 -1.73 7.95 -3.87
N ILE A 147 -1.25 7.22 -2.86
CA ILE A 147 0.06 7.51 -2.24
C ILE A 147 1.19 7.46 -3.27
N SER A 148 1.12 6.56 -4.25
CA SER A 148 2.09 6.47 -5.34
C SER A 148 2.14 7.72 -6.24
N PHE A 149 1.09 8.55 -6.22
CA PHE A 149 0.98 9.76 -7.04
C PHE A 149 1.26 11.05 -6.27
N ASN A 150 1.65 10.98 -4.99
CA ASN A 150 2.02 12.17 -4.25
C ASN A 150 3.39 12.74 -4.71
N GLU A 151 3.71 13.95 -4.27
CA GLU A 151 4.93 14.65 -4.70
C GLU A 151 6.21 13.85 -4.41
N ASN A 152 6.25 13.06 -3.33
CA ASN A 152 7.42 12.28 -2.94
C ASN A 152 7.61 11.00 -3.77
N ASN A 153 6.51 10.38 -4.22
CA ASN A 153 6.54 9.02 -4.78
C ASN A 153 6.37 8.98 -6.32
N ILE A 154 5.78 10.02 -6.93
CA ILE A 154 5.34 9.96 -8.33
C ILE A 154 6.46 9.75 -9.35
N ASP A 155 7.66 10.28 -9.09
CA ASP A 155 8.82 10.09 -9.98
C ASP A 155 9.34 8.64 -9.96
N GLU A 156 9.32 8.01 -8.79
CA GLU A 156 9.68 6.60 -8.65
C GLU A 156 8.63 5.72 -9.34
N TYR A 157 7.35 5.99 -9.07
CA TYR A 157 6.25 5.30 -9.74
C TYR A 157 6.38 5.39 -11.26
N TYR A 158 6.71 6.57 -11.79
CA TYR A 158 6.96 6.75 -13.22
C TYR A 158 8.13 5.91 -13.71
N THR A 159 9.27 5.96 -13.04
CA THR A 159 10.47 5.24 -13.48
C THR A 159 10.26 3.72 -13.44
N ARG A 160 9.68 3.21 -12.35
CA ARG A 160 9.49 1.77 -12.14
C ARG A 160 8.30 1.21 -12.93
N GLU A 161 7.13 1.82 -12.79
CA GLU A 161 5.88 1.25 -13.34
C GLU A 161 5.67 1.63 -14.80
N ILE A 162 6.10 2.82 -15.22
CA ILE A 162 5.84 3.35 -16.56
C ILE A 162 7.05 3.13 -17.49
N LEU A 163 8.25 3.53 -17.09
CA LEU A 163 9.44 3.31 -17.92
C LEU A 163 9.93 1.86 -17.90
N LYS A 164 9.47 1.06 -16.91
CA LYS A 164 9.95 -0.32 -16.68
C LYS A 164 11.48 -0.37 -16.53
N GLU A 165 12.06 0.72 -16.06
CA GLU A 165 13.46 0.75 -15.69
C GLU A 165 13.59 0.08 -14.33
N ASP A 166 14.58 -0.80 -14.22
CA ASP A 166 15.04 -1.25 -12.92
C ASP A 166 15.62 -0.02 -12.21
N THR A 167 14.77 0.64 -11.43
CA THR A 167 15.25 1.55 -10.42
C THR A 167 16.14 0.73 -9.49
N ASN A 168 17.36 1.16 -9.23
CA ASN A 168 18.19 0.66 -8.11
C ASN A 168 17.57 0.98 -6.72
N PHE A 169 16.24 1.16 -6.69
CA PHE A 169 15.43 1.74 -5.63
C PHE A 169 14.20 0.83 -5.38
N GLU A 170 14.41 -0.44 -5.04
CA GLU A 170 13.80 -0.87 -3.75
C GLU A 170 14.22 0.20 -2.74
N LYS A 171 13.37 0.72 -1.83
CA LYS A 171 13.88 1.55 -0.69
C LYS A 171 15.20 0.96 -0.25
N THR A 172 16.32 1.67 -0.47
CA THR A 172 17.60 0.97 -0.67
C THR A 172 17.86 0.11 0.58
N THR A 173 18.50 -1.05 0.51
CA THR A 173 18.92 -1.79 1.73
C THR A 173 19.52 -0.84 2.77
N LYS A 174 20.22 0.22 2.31
CA LYS A 174 20.74 1.34 3.10
C LYS A 174 19.69 2.16 3.87
N GLU A 175 18.53 2.45 3.29
CA GLU A 175 17.43 3.15 3.95
C GLU A 175 16.78 2.25 5.00
N ILE A 176 16.55 0.97 4.68
CA ILE A 176 16.07 -0.03 5.64
C ILE A 176 17.05 -0.15 6.83
N LEU A 177 18.35 -0.28 6.54
CA LEU A 177 19.43 -0.29 7.53
C LEU A 177 19.44 0.97 8.38
N ARG A 178 19.29 2.14 7.74
CA ARG A 178 19.26 3.44 8.42
C ARG A 178 18.05 3.55 9.34
N ASP A 179 16.87 3.16 8.89
CA ASP A 179 15.63 3.25 9.65
C ASP A 179 15.62 2.26 10.82
N ALA A 180 16.09 1.03 10.60
CA ALA A 180 16.25 0.02 11.64
C ALA A 180 17.26 0.49 12.70
N GLY A 181 18.41 1.03 12.27
CA GLY A 181 19.42 1.59 13.16
C GLY A 181 18.90 2.80 13.95
N LYS A 182 18.16 3.70 13.30
CA LYS A 182 17.56 4.87 13.96
C LYS A 182 16.55 4.45 15.01
N LEU A 183 15.64 3.53 14.68
CA LEU A 183 14.66 3.02 15.64
C LEU A 183 15.33 2.28 16.80
N HIS A 184 16.39 1.52 16.52
CA HIS A 184 17.17 0.83 17.56
C HIS A 184 17.78 1.82 18.56
N GLU A 185 18.37 2.91 18.07
CA GLU A 185 18.92 3.98 18.92
C GLU A 185 17.83 4.74 19.66
N ASP A 186 16.69 5.03 19.03
CA ASP A 186 15.56 5.70 19.68
C ASP A 186 15.01 4.85 20.85
N LEU A 187 14.84 3.54 20.64
CA LEU A 187 14.43 2.59 21.69
C LEU A 187 15.43 2.54 22.86
N ARG A 188 16.72 2.69 22.57
CA ARG A 188 17.78 2.75 23.59
C ARG A 188 17.76 4.07 24.36
N ASN A 189 17.74 5.18 23.65
CA ASN A 189 17.92 6.52 24.21
C ASN A 189 16.68 6.98 24.98
N PHE A 190 15.51 6.88 24.36
CA PHE A 190 14.25 7.35 24.95
C PHE A 190 13.58 6.30 25.83
N GLY A 191 13.75 5.01 25.50
CA GLY A 191 13.09 3.93 26.24
C GLY A 191 13.96 3.20 27.26
N SER A 192 15.29 3.25 27.12
CA SER A 192 16.22 2.37 27.87
C SER A 192 15.81 0.90 27.80
N ILE A 193 15.31 0.48 26.64
CA ILE A 193 14.79 -0.86 26.42
C ILE A 193 15.96 -1.85 26.27
N GLN A 194 15.84 -3.00 26.92
CA GLN A 194 16.81 -4.09 26.77
C GLN A 194 16.71 -4.68 25.37
N ASP A 195 17.83 -5.13 24.79
CA ASP A 195 17.85 -5.62 23.40
C ASP A 195 16.86 -6.78 23.15
N LYS A 196 16.60 -7.62 24.17
CA LYS A 196 15.59 -8.69 24.10
C LYS A 196 14.15 -8.19 23.98
N ASP A 197 13.85 -7.00 24.49
CA ASP A 197 12.49 -6.44 24.59
C ASP A 197 12.18 -5.52 23.39
N LYS A 198 13.22 -4.99 22.72
CA LYS A 198 13.08 -4.12 21.54
C LYS A 198 12.22 -4.75 20.43
N PRO A 199 12.43 -6.03 20.03
CA PRO A 199 11.61 -6.64 18.99
C PRO A 199 10.15 -6.81 19.39
N LEU A 200 9.86 -7.07 20.66
CA LEU A 200 8.50 -7.19 21.17
C LEU A 200 7.74 -5.87 21.04
N ILE A 201 8.41 -4.75 21.33
CA ILE A 201 7.83 -3.41 21.17
C ILE A 201 7.55 -3.11 19.70
N VAL A 202 8.51 -3.35 18.81
CA VAL A 202 8.36 -3.11 17.37
C VAL A 202 7.23 -3.96 16.77
N SER A 203 7.26 -5.28 17.02
CA SER A 203 6.23 -6.20 16.55
C SER A 203 4.86 -5.85 17.10
N GLY A 204 4.77 -5.49 18.38
CA GLY A 204 3.50 -5.10 19.01
C GLY A 204 2.91 -3.83 18.39
N ILE A 205 3.74 -2.83 18.09
CA ILE A 205 3.29 -1.62 17.41
C ILE A 205 2.80 -1.93 15.99
N LEU A 206 3.51 -2.78 15.23
CA LEU A 206 3.10 -3.16 13.88
C LEU A 206 1.76 -3.92 13.88
N LEU A 207 1.55 -4.83 14.84
CA LEU A 207 0.25 -5.50 15.03
C LEU A 207 -0.86 -4.51 15.39
N ALA A 208 -0.56 -3.51 16.23
CA ALA A 208 -1.53 -2.46 16.55
C ALA A 208 -1.86 -1.57 15.33
N LEU A 209 -0.87 -1.22 14.51
CA LEU A 209 -1.08 -0.46 13.27
C LEU A 209 -1.96 -1.22 12.28
N GLU A 210 -1.89 -2.55 12.23
CA GLU A 210 -2.78 -3.37 11.39
C GLU A 210 -4.27 -3.16 11.72
N GLU A 211 -4.60 -2.89 12.99
CA GLU A 211 -5.98 -2.60 13.42
C GLU A 211 -6.53 -1.27 12.91
N MET A 212 -5.70 -0.41 12.30
CA MET A 212 -6.18 0.79 11.61
C MET A 212 -7.11 0.45 10.44
N LYS A 213 -6.91 -0.70 9.77
CA LYS A 213 -7.81 -1.22 8.71
C LYS A 213 -9.23 -1.46 9.20
N HIS A 214 -9.40 -1.63 10.51
CA HIS A 214 -10.66 -1.91 11.16
C HIS A 214 -11.15 -0.75 12.03
N SER A 215 -10.50 0.41 11.95
CA SER A 215 -10.80 1.58 12.79
C SER A 215 -10.68 1.32 14.30
N ASN A 216 -9.95 0.26 14.72
CA ASN A 216 -9.73 -0.08 16.12
C ASN A 216 -8.43 0.51 16.69
N PHE A 217 -7.60 1.10 15.83
CA PHE A 217 -6.40 1.83 16.24
C PHE A 217 -6.24 3.12 15.43
N ASN A 218 -5.66 4.14 16.06
CA ASN A 218 -5.26 5.38 15.40
C ASN A 218 -4.05 5.95 16.16
N VAL A 219 -2.98 6.27 15.43
CA VAL A 219 -1.74 6.84 15.97
C VAL A 219 -1.99 8.15 16.73
N ASP A 220 -2.92 8.98 16.24
CA ASP A 220 -3.27 10.27 16.86
C ASP A 220 -3.86 10.11 18.27
N ASN A 221 -4.43 8.94 18.59
CA ASN A 221 -4.98 8.64 19.91
C ASN A 221 -3.88 8.37 20.94
N LEU A 222 -2.61 8.23 20.55
CA LEU A 222 -1.48 8.16 21.47
C LEU A 222 -1.15 9.59 21.91
N ILE A 223 -1.51 9.93 23.15
CA ILE A 223 -1.49 11.30 23.67
C ILE A 223 -0.85 11.40 25.07
N GLY A 224 -0.29 10.31 25.59
CA GLY A 224 0.30 10.28 26.94
C GLY A 224 -0.72 10.42 28.07
N ASP A 225 -1.93 9.87 27.88
CA ASP A 225 -2.96 9.85 28.93
C ASP A 225 -2.49 9.03 30.15
N LYS A 226 -2.70 9.57 31.35
CA LYS A 226 -2.30 8.96 32.62
C LYS A 226 -3.24 7.83 33.07
N HIS A 227 -4.48 7.82 32.62
CA HIS A 227 -5.48 6.80 32.97
C HIS A 227 -5.43 5.60 32.03
N LYS A 228 -5.45 5.85 30.72
CA LYS A 228 -5.23 4.82 29.70
C LYS A 228 -3.98 5.17 28.90
N THR A 229 -2.85 4.66 29.35
CA THR A 229 -1.54 4.94 28.74
C THR A 229 -1.49 4.52 27.28
N ASP A 230 -0.57 5.11 26.53
CA ASP A 230 -0.35 4.76 25.13
C ASP A 230 0.02 3.28 24.96
N GLY A 231 0.78 2.71 25.90
CA GLY A 231 1.07 1.29 25.93
C GLY A 231 -0.14 0.41 26.19
N GLN A 232 -1.10 0.85 27.02
CA GLN A 232 -2.36 0.12 27.18
C GLN A 232 -3.20 0.15 25.90
N LYS A 233 -3.23 1.29 25.18
CA LYS A 233 -3.94 1.41 23.89
C LYS A 233 -3.34 0.47 22.84
N ILE A 234 -2.00 0.43 22.72
CA ILE A 234 -1.29 -0.47 21.81
C ILE A 234 -1.54 -1.92 22.21
N TYR A 235 -1.46 -2.26 23.51
CA TYR A 235 -1.69 -3.62 24.00
C TYR A 235 -3.12 -4.11 23.72
N ASP A 236 -4.13 -3.25 23.88
CA ASP A 236 -5.51 -3.57 23.54
C ASP A 236 -5.68 -3.83 22.03
N ALA A 237 -5.04 -3.04 21.17
CA ALA A 237 -5.05 -3.24 19.73
C ALA A 237 -4.37 -4.56 19.32
N ILE A 238 -3.26 -4.93 19.97
CA ILE A 238 -2.63 -6.24 19.75
C ILE A 238 -3.61 -7.37 20.11
N LYS A 239 -4.33 -7.25 21.23
CA LYS A 239 -5.32 -8.24 21.64
C LYS A 239 -6.43 -8.39 20.60
N ASP A 240 -6.99 -7.27 20.11
CA ASP A 240 -8.01 -7.26 19.07
C ASP A 240 -7.50 -7.91 17.78
N ASN A 241 -6.25 -7.62 17.39
CA ASN A 241 -5.62 -8.23 16.23
C ASN A 241 -5.50 -9.76 16.36
N LEU A 242 -5.03 -10.24 17.52
CA LEU A 242 -4.94 -11.67 17.82
C LEU A 242 -6.32 -12.35 17.86
N ASP A 243 -7.36 -11.63 18.30
CA ASP A 243 -8.76 -12.10 18.24
C ASP A 243 -9.21 -12.29 16.79
N ARG A 244 -8.95 -11.32 15.90
CA ARG A 244 -9.30 -11.43 14.47
C ARG A 244 -8.55 -12.54 13.76
N ALA A 245 -7.30 -12.78 14.14
CA ALA A 245 -6.49 -13.88 13.63
C ALA A 245 -6.97 -15.26 14.11
N ASN A 246 -8.03 -15.34 14.95
CA ASN A 246 -8.58 -16.57 15.51
C ASN A 246 -7.52 -17.44 16.22
N VAL A 247 -6.57 -16.78 16.91
CA VAL A 247 -5.49 -17.47 17.63
C VAL A 247 -6.09 -18.34 18.73
N SER A 248 -5.95 -19.65 18.58
CA SER A 248 -6.55 -20.64 19.47
C SER A 248 -5.55 -21.75 19.82
N PRO A 249 -5.74 -22.45 20.96
CA PRO A 249 -6.72 -22.19 22.03
C PRO A 249 -6.37 -20.94 22.87
N GLN A 250 -7.32 -20.45 23.66
CA GLN A 250 -7.19 -19.23 24.49
C GLN A 250 -5.88 -19.18 25.29
N VAL A 251 -5.45 -20.32 25.87
CA VAL A 251 -4.21 -20.42 26.64
C VAL A 251 -2.96 -20.06 25.82
N LYS A 252 -2.92 -20.40 24.52
CA LYS A 252 -1.81 -19.99 23.64
C LYS A 252 -1.86 -18.49 23.36
N LYS A 253 -3.05 -17.96 23.10
CA LYS A 253 -3.27 -16.53 22.89
C LYS A 253 -2.84 -15.72 24.10
N ASP A 254 -3.24 -16.11 25.30
CA ASP A 254 -2.87 -15.43 26.54
C ASP A 254 -1.35 -15.44 26.76
N LYS A 255 -0.68 -16.56 26.46
CA LYS A 255 0.78 -16.65 26.51
C LYS A 255 1.47 -15.71 25.53
N LEU A 256 0.98 -15.63 24.29
CA LEU A 256 1.51 -14.71 23.28
C LEU A 256 1.28 -13.25 23.68
N LEU A 257 0.04 -12.91 24.06
CA LEU A 257 -0.32 -11.57 24.49
C LEU A 257 0.50 -11.12 25.71
N ASN A 258 0.81 -12.04 26.63
CA ASN A 258 1.66 -11.75 27.78
C ASN A 258 3.09 -11.34 27.41
N GLN A 259 3.64 -11.79 26.27
CA GLN A 259 4.98 -11.36 25.81
C GLN A 259 5.01 -9.86 25.50
N PHE A 260 3.88 -9.29 25.04
CA PHE A 260 3.77 -7.86 24.75
C PHE A 260 3.53 -6.99 25.99
N SER A 261 3.46 -7.56 27.19
CA SER A 261 3.19 -6.79 28.42
C SER A 261 4.24 -5.72 28.69
N VAL A 262 5.47 -5.91 28.20
CA VAL A 262 6.55 -4.91 28.26
C VAL A 262 6.14 -3.55 27.69
N ILE A 263 5.25 -3.52 26.70
CA ILE A 263 4.74 -2.29 26.08
C ILE A 263 3.92 -1.45 27.08
N LYS A 264 3.08 -2.10 27.90
CA LYS A 264 2.24 -1.39 28.89
C LYS A 264 2.90 -1.25 30.26
N ASP A 265 3.81 -2.16 30.62
CA ASP A 265 4.39 -2.21 31.96
C ASP A 265 5.67 -1.35 32.07
N THR A 266 6.34 -1.07 30.96
CA THR A 266 7.53 -0.21 30.96
C THR A 266 7.13 1.26 31.13
N THR A 267 7.30 1.80 32.33
CA THR A 267 6.89 3.16 32.66
C THR A 267 7.53 4.22 31.77
N LYS A 268 8.83 4.08 31.48
CA LYS A 268 9.62 5.11 30.77
C LYS A 268 9.07 5.41 29.36
N ILE A 269 8.61 4.40 28.64
CA ILE A 269 8.07 4.58 27.28
C ILE A 269 6.60 5.02 27.25
N ASN A 270 5.92 4.98 28.40
CA ASN A 270 4.52 5.37 28.59
C ASN A 270 4.35 6.78 29.16
N GLN A 271 5.43 7.44 29.57
CA GLN A 271 5.42 8.81 30.07
C GLN A 271 5.92 9.77 29.00
N VAL A 272 5.48 11.03 29.07
CA VAL A 272 5.95 12.07 28.15
C VAL A 272 7.43 12.31 28.41
N ASP A 273 8.24 12.17 27.37
CA ASP A 273 9.66 12.53 27.40
C ASP A 273 9.79 14.03 27.08
N GLU A 274 10.59 14.75 27.88
CA GLU A 274 10.75 16.21 27.74
C GLU A 274 11.41 16.61 26.42
N THR A 275 12.28 15.76 25.86
CA THR A 275 12.99 16.03 24.60
C THR A 275 12.06 15.81 23.41
N LEU A 276 11.23 14.77 23.47
CA LEU A 276 10.30 14.43 22.40
C LEU A 276 9.01 15.27 22.44
N GLY A 277 8.61 15.78 23.61
CA GLY A 277 7.32 16.46 23.80
C GLY A 277 6.11 15.52 23.69
N LYS A 278 6.34 14.21 23.64
CA LYS A 278 5.35 13.12 23.53
C LYS A 278 5.88 11.87 24.23
N THR A 279 5.06 10.83 24.35
CA THR A 279 5.56 9.54 24.85
C THR A 279 6.54 8.92 23.85
N PRO A 280 7.58 8.21 24.31
CA PRO A 280 8.42 7.44 23.42
C PRO A 280 7.62 6.44 22.57
N LEU A 281 6.56 5.83 23.12
CA LEU A 281 5.67 4.96 22.35
C LEU A 281 4.98 5.69 21.19
N LYS A 282 4.50 6.93 21.37
CA LYS A 282 3.97 7.73 20.27
C LYS A 282 5.04 7.95 19.20
N HIS A 283 6.24 8.33 19.62
CA HIS A 283 7.38 8.55 18.72
C HIS A 283 7.72 7.33 17.86
N TYR A 284 7.86 6.15 18.49
CA TYR A 284 8.14 4.91 17.77
C TYR A 284 6.98 4.53 16.83
N THR A 285 5.74 4.76 17.26
CA THR A 285 4.55 4.43 16.46
C THR A 285 4.44 5.32 15.23
N GLU A 286 4.65 6.63 15.35
CA GLU A 286 4.69 7.54 14.20
C GLU A 286 5.82 7.17 13.23
N PHE A 287 7.01 6.88 13.76
CA PHE A 287 8.13 6.43 12.94
C PHE A 287 7.81 5.16 12.15
N LEU A 288 7.27 4.13 12.81
CA LEU A 288 6.86 2.88 12.17
C LEU A 288 5.69 3.09 11.20
N TYR A 289 4.78 4.00 11.51
CA TYR A 289 3.66 4.34 10.63
C TYR A 289 4.15 4.94 9.31
N ASP A 290 4.96 5.99 9.39
CA ASP A 290 5.45 6.74 8.23
C ASP A 290 6.50 5.94 7.43
N SER A 291 7.44 5.32 8.13
CA SER A 291 8.61 4.70 7.49
C SER A 291 8.33 3.28 7.02
N ILE A 292 7.31 2.60 7.57
CA ILE A 292 7.07 1.17 7.34
C ILE A 292 5.64 0.89 6.93
N TYR A 293 4.67 1.20 7.78
CA TYR A 293 3.29 0.78 7.60
C TYR A 293 2.64 1.39 6.35
N GLN A 294 2.84 2.69 6.10
CA GLN A 294 2.34 3.33 4.87
C GLN A 294 2.98 2.69 3.63
N SER A 295 4.30 2.46 3.63
CA SER A 295 4.94 1.78 2.50
C SER A 295 4.46 0.35 2.31
N ILE A 296 4.08 -0.35 3.39
CA ILE A 296 3.57 -1.73 3.32
C ILE A 296 2.16 -1.77 2.77
N ARG A 297 1.27 -0.89 3.26
CA ARG A 297 -0.13 -0.88 2.87
C ARG A 297 -0.34 -0.45 1.41
N TYR A 298 0.61 0.29 0.83
CA TYR A 298 0.40 0.97 -0.45
C TYR A 298 1.41 0.57 -1.55
N ASN A 299 2.27 -0.43 -1.33
CA ASN A 299 3.12 -1.05 -2.37
C ASN A 299 2.87 -2.56 -2.51
N ASN A 300 2.86 -3.07 -3.74
CA ASN A 300 2.66 -4.49 -4.05
C ASN A 300 3.88 -5.39 -3.73
N ASN A 301 5.06 -4.82 -3.42
CA ASN A 301 6.28 -5.55 -3.00
C ASN A 301 6.56 -5.42 -1.48
N SER A 302 5.53 -5.14 -0.68
CA SER A 302 5.66 -4.76 0.73
C SER A 302 6.05 -5.88 1.69
N GLU A 303 5.77 -7.14 1.35
CA GLU A 303 6.10 -8.30 2.20
C GLU A 303 7.63 -8.47 2.36
N ASP A 304 8.41 -8.16 1.33
CA ASP A 304 9.88 -8.21 1.38
C ASP A 304 10.45 -7.08 2.25
N TYR A 305 9.82 -5.90 2.25
CA TYR A 305 10.24 -4.77 3.08
C TYR A 305 10.10 -5.06 4.57
N LEU A 306 8.96 -5.63 4.99
CA LEU A 306 8.72 -5.97 6.40
C LEU A 306 9.69 -7.05 6.88
N GLY A 307 9.88 -8.09 6.07
CA GLY A 307 10.83 -9.17 6.35
C GLY A 307 12.27 -8.66 6.48
N ARG A 308 12.70 -7.81 5.53
CA ARG A 308 14.05 -7.21 5.55
C ARG A 308 14.24 -6.23 6.71
N PHE A 309 13.28 -5.34 6.97
CA PHE A 309 13.35 -4.43 8.12
C PHE A 309 13.40 -5.20 9.43
N TYR A 310 12.52 -6.20 9.61
CA TYR A 310 12.50 -7.00 10.82
C TYR A 310 13.79 -7.81 10.98
N GLY A 311 14.26 -8.47 9.92
CA GLY A 311 15.54 -9.20 9.93
C GLY A 311 16.73 -8.31 10.28
N GLU A 312 16.78 -7.11 9.70
CA GLU A 312 17.84 -6.15 9.98
C GLU A 312 17.73 -5.55 11.38
N PHE A 313 16.52 -5.21 11.83
CA PHE A 313 16.29 -4.75 13.19
C PHE A 313 16.72 -5.79 14.25
N MET A 314 16.51 -7.08 13.95
CA MET A 314 16.97 -8.19 14.78
C MET A 314 18.51 -8.32 14.79
N SER A 315 19.20 -7.95 13.71
CA SER A 315 20.68 -7.98 13.63
C SER A 315 21.32 -7.11 14.73
N TYR A 316 20.72 -5.96 15.03
CA TYR A 316 21.17 -5.03 16.07
C TYR A 316 20.93 -5.55 17.50
N SER A 317 20.13 -6.60 17.69
CA SER A 317 19.72 -7.10 19.01
C SER A 317 20.49 -8.35 19.48
N GLY A 318 21.62 -8.68 18.83
CA GLY A 318 22.56 -9.69 19.32
C GLY A 318 22.50 -11.06 18.65
N GLY A 319 21.95 -11.17 17.44
CA GLY A 319 22.06 -12.37 16.59
C GLY A 319 20.88 -13.35 16.72
N ASP A 320 20.47 -13.86 15.56
CA ASP A 320 19.66 -15.07 15.26
C ASP A 320 18.28 -15.22 15.92
N GLY A 321 17.81 -14.27 16.74
CA GLY A 321 16.48 -14.34 17.37
C GLY A 321 16.32 -15.44 18.43
N GLN A 322 17.42 -16.11 18.83
CA GLN A 322 17.41 -17.21 19.81
C GLN A 322 16.77 -16.83 21.15
N SER A 323 16.93 -15.58 21.61
CA SER A 323 16.34 -15.11 22.87
C SER A 323 14.81 -15.00 22.85
N LEU A 324 14.20 -14.94 21.65
CA LEU A 324 12.75 -14.91 21.43
C LEU A 324 12.17 -16.27 21.06
N GLY A 325 13.02 -17.28 20.80
CA GLY A 325 12.59 -18.59 20.29
C GLY A 325 12.08 -18.55 18.84
N ILE A 326 12.46 -17.54 18.06
CA ILE A 326 12.10 -17.39 16.65
C ILE A 326 13.37 -17.59 15.83
N ILE A 327 13.34 -18.53 14.87
CA ILE A 327 14.44 -18.80 13.94
C ILE A 327 14.05 -18.24 12.58
N LEU A 328 14.89 -17.35 12.04
CA LEU A 328 14.71 -16.81 10.69
C LEU A 328 15.53 -17.64 9.70
N THR A 329 14.84 -18.30 8.76
CA THR A 329 15.50 -19.03 7.67
C THR A 329 16.08 -18.02 6.67
N PRO A 330 17.39 -18.05 6.38
CA PRO A 330 17.99 -17.13 5.40
C PRO A 330 17.40 -17.32 3.99
N ASN A 331 17.14 -16.22 3.28
CA ASN A 331 16.47 -16.24 1.96
C ASN A 331 17.16 -17.19 0.95
N HIS A 332 18.48 -17.14 0.83
CA HIS A 332 19.23 -17.99 -0.09
C HIS A 332 19.10 -19.50 0.23
N ILE A 333 18.81 -19.86 1.49
CA ILE A 333 18.51 -21.24 1.86
C ILE A 333 17.10 -21.58 1.40
N THR A 334 16.12 -20.73 1.67
CA THR A 334 14.74 -20.96 1.22
C THR A 334 14.63 -21.08 -0.30
N GLU A 335 15.26 -20.17 -1.04
CA GLU A 335 15.34 -20.22 -2.51
C GLU A 335 15.96 -21.52 -3.02
N LEU A 336 17.10 -21.91 -2.43
CA LEU A 336 17.75 -23.18 -2.77
C LEU A 336 16.82 -24.38 -2.55
N PHE A 337 16.06 -24.42 -1.44
CA PHE A 337 15.13 -25.51 -1.17
C PHE A 337 13.94 -25.50 -2.15
N CYS A 338 13.41 -24.33 -2.52
CA CYS A 338 12.39 -24.21 -3.55
C CYS A 338 12.89 -24.72 -4.90
N ASP A 339 14.11 -24.35 -5.29
CA ASP A 339 14.75 -24.79 -6.55
C ASP A 339 15.02 -26.31 -6.55
N LEU A 340 15.53 -26.85 -5.43
CA LEU A 340 15.83 -28.28 -5.30
C LEU A 340 14.58 -29.17 -5.36
N VAL A 341 13.44 -28.67 -4.86
CA VAL A 341 12.18 -29.40 -4.87
C VAL A 341 11.50 -29.35 -6.24
N ASP A 342 11.90 -28.42 -7.13
CA ASP A 342 11.30 -28.20 -8.46
C ASP A 342 9.77 -28.12 -8.38
N LEU A 343 9.29 -27.27 -7.47
CA LEU A 343 7.86 -27.10 -7.19
C LEU A 343 7.09 -26.74 -8.46
N LYS A 344 5.89 -27.30 -8.60
CA LYS A 344 4.94 -27.03 -9.69
C LYS A 344 3.65 -26.39 -9.16
N PRO A 345 2.92 -25.61 -10.00
CA PRO A 345 1.70 -24.91 -9.56
C PRO A 345 0.58 -25.82 -9.04
N GLU A 346 0.61 -27.10 -9.39
CA GLU A 346 -0.38 -28.09 -8.97
C GLU A 346 0.02 -28.80 -7.66
N ASP A 347 1.26 -28.59 -7.21
CA ASP A 347 1.79 -29.22 -6.01
C ASP A 347 1.13 -28.62 -4.76
N LYS A 348 0.98 -29.47 -3.75
CA LYS A 348 0.44 -29.08 -2.45
C LYS A 348 1.59 -29.06 -1.46
N VAL A 349 2.01 -27.86 -1.07
CA VAL A 349 3.11 -27.67 -0.14
C VAL A 349 2.58 -27.64 1.30
N ILE A 350 3.28 -28.33 2.20
CA ILE A 350 3.08 -28.26 3.63
C ILE A 350 4.38 -27.85 4.29
N ASP A 351 4.37 -26.73 5.00
CA ASP A 351 5.47 -26.31 5.85
C ASP A 351 5.01 -26.39 7.32
N PRO A 352 5.27 -27.51 8.01
CA PRO A 352 4.82 -27.71 9.39
C PRO A 352 5.55 -26.81 10.41
N CYS A 353 6.59 -26.10 9.98
CA CYS A 353 7.43 -25.23 10.81
C CYS A 353 7.54 -23.81 10.22
N CYS A 354 6.52 -23.34 9.50
CA CYS A 354 6.60 -22.16 8.62
C CYS A 354 6.96 -20.82 9.27
N GLY A 355 6.93 -20.70 10.60
CA GLY A 355 7.24 -19.46 11.31
C GLY A 355 6.49 -18.26 10.71
N PHE A 356 7.20 -17.18 10.38
CA PHE A 356 6.67 -15.98 9.70
C PHE A 356 6.29 -16.19 8.21
N ARG A 357 6.05 -17.43 7.77
CA ARG A 357 5.62 -17.84 6.41
C ARG A 357 6.66 -17.68 5.29
N VAL A 358 7.95 -17.65 5.61
CA VAL A 358 9.05 -17.34 4.67
C VAL A 358 9.07 -18.27 3.44
N ILE A 359 8.93 -19.59 3.62
CA ILE A 359 8.99 -20.55 2.51
C ILE A 359 7.78 -20.43 1.58
N ILE A 360 6.58 -20.29 2.15
CA ILE A 360 5.33 -20.18 1.40
C ILE A 360 5.25 -18.86 0.63
N VAL A 361 5.79 -17.77 1.19
CA VAL A 361 5.83 -16.45 0.55
C VAL A 361 6.86 -16.41 -0.59
N ILE A 362 8.05 -17.01 -0.39
CA ILE A 362 9.06 -17.13 -1.46
C ILE A 362 8.54 -18.01 -2.60
N GLU A 363 7.82 -19.09 -2.29
CA GLU A 363 7.11 -19.89 -3.28
C GLU A 363 6.10 -19.02 -4.07
N ALA A 364 5.20 -18.32 -3.39
CA ALA A 364 4.20 -17.48 -4.05
C ALA A 364 4.84 -16.40 -4.96
N ASN A 365 5.93 -15.78 -4.51
CA ASN A 365 6.65 -14.73 -5.26
C ASN A 365 7.46 -15.28 -6.45
N SER A 366 8.11 -16.44 -6.31
CA SER A 366 8.84 -17.07 -7.42
C SER A 366 7.89 -17.42 -8.58
N TYR A 367 6.67 -17.87 -8.28
CA TYR A 367 5.66 -18.13 -9.30
C TYR A 367 5.09 -16.86 -9.96
N VAL A 368 4.94 -15.75 -9.22
CA VAL A 368 4.50 -14.47 -9.81
C VAL A 368 5.51 -13.98 -10.85
N ASN A 369 6.80 -14.12 -10.58
CA ASN A 369 7.89 -13.79 -11.51
C ASN A 369 8.00 -14.76 -12.71
N ILE A 370 7.70 -16.05 -12.51
CA ILE A 370 7.64 -17.03 -13.62
C ILE A 370 6.39 -16.84 -14.49
N ARG A 371 5.25 -16.43 -13.91
CA ARG A 371 4.03 -16.11 -14.67
C ARG A 371 4.17 -14.82 -15.47
N SER A 372 4.77 -13.77 -14.90
CA SER A 372 4.97 -12.49 -15.60
C SER A 372 5.88 -12.64 -16.82
N SER A 373 6.91 -13.49 -16.74
CA SER A 373 7.83 -13.78 -17.85
C SER A 373 7.25 -14.72 -18.93
N ARG A 374 6.26 -15.58 -18.60
CA ARG A 374 5.66 -16.54 -19.57
C ARG A 374 4.33 -16.09 -20.21
N LEU A 375 3.65 -15.07 -19.67
CA LEU A 375 2.28 -14.67 -20.10
C LEU A 375 2.21 -13.53 -21.13
N LEU A 376 3.33 -13.07 -21.69
CA LEU A 376 3.36 -11.96 -22.66
C LEU A 376 2.78 -12.25 -24.08
N PRO A 377 1.98 -13.31 -24.33
CA PRO A 377 0.99 -13.14 -25.41
C PRO A 377 -0.40 -13.80 -25.26
N LYS A 378 -0.84 -14.37 -24.11
CA LYS A 378 -2.09 -15.17 -24.11
C LYS A 378 -3.02 -15.00 -22.89
N PHE A 379 -3.96 -14.06 -23.08
CA PHE A 379 -5.40 -14.04 -22.72
C PHE A 379 -5.95 -14.26 -21.29
N LYS A 380 -6.96 -13.42 -20.99
CA LYS A 380 -8.23 -13.61 -20.23
C LYS A 380 -8.12 -14.22 -18.82
N THR A 381 -8.22 -13.33 -17.84
CA THR A 381 -8.44 -13.61 -16.41
C THR A 381 -9.74 -14.38 -16.16
N GLN A 382 -9.60 -15.61 -15.66
CA GLN A 382 -10.64 -16.29 -14.88
C GLN A 382 -10.24 -16.20 -13.40
N LYS A 383 -11.09 -15.57 -12.59
CA LYS A 383 -10.93 -15.50 -11.12
C LYS A 383 -11.15 -16.90 -10.52
N ILE A 384 -10.21 -17.38 -9.73
CA ILE A 384 -10.43 -18.51 -8.82
C ILE A 384 -10.49 -17.97 -7.40
N ASN A 385 -11.66 -18.13 -6.78
CA ASN A 385 -11.90 -17.95 -5.36
C ASN A 385 -11.42 -19.21 -4.64
N SER A 386 -10.33 -19.15 -3.89
CA SER A 386 -10.10 -20.07 -2.78
C SER A 386 -8.96 -19.54 -1.90
N TRP A 387 -9.33 -19.01 -0.74
CA TRP A 387 -8.44 -18.90 0.40
C TRP A 387 -8.24 -20.31 0.98
N CYS A 388 -6.99 -20.72 1.21
CA CYS A 388 -6.69 -21.88 2.06
C CYS A 388 -6.04 -21.37 3.34
N ALA A 389 -6.73 -21.63 4.44
CA ALA A 389 -6.22 -21.51 5.80
C ALA A 389 -5.50 -22.81 6.20
N ALA A 390 -4.32 -22.66 6.79
CA ALA A 390 -3.80 -23.48 7.89
C ALA A 390 -2.82 -22.62 8.69
#